data_AF-A0A2H6LP02-F1
#
_entry.id   AF-A0A2H6LP02-F1
#
_cell.length_a   1.000
_cell.length_b   1.000
_cell.length_c   1.000
_cell.angle_alpha   90.00
_cell.angle_beta   90.00
_cell.angle_gamma   90.00
#
_symmetry.space_group_name_H-M   'P 1'
#
loop_
_entity.id
_entity.type
_entity.pdbx_description
1 polymer ?
#
loop_
_entity_poly.entity_id
_entity_poly.type
_entity_poly.pdbx_seq_one_letter_code
_entity_poly.pdbx_strand_id
1 'polypeptide(L)'
;MSCKAFQALGTSTASSFNQAQQSYYLNHERFSTSLSELQTNIEPKMGKYNFFVKTINSPKKHEITYFYAVSSLSGLKSYVSAVAVIPDVNSKNNDILTITITCETNSPSQNKPTDPQIKNTDLSCGKEQFEIKH
;
A
#
# COMPACT_ATOMS: atom_id res chain seq x y z
N MET A 1 -10.07 -17.84 -15.60
CA MET A 1 -9.67 -16.44 -15.31
C MET A 1 -8.35 -16.16 -16.01
N SER A 2 -8.24 -15.04 -16.72
CA SER A 2 -7.02 -14.63 -17.43
C SER A 2 -6.03 -13.94 -16.48
N CYS A 3 -4.74 -13.86 -16.87
CA CYS A 3 -3.73 -13.10 -16.11
C CYS A 3 -4.14 -11.64 -15.85
N LYS A 4 -4.88 -11.02 -16.80
CA LYS A 4 -5.43 -9.67 -16.67
C LYS A 4 -6.41 -9.54 -15.50
N ALA A 5 -7.30 -10.53 -15.31
CA ALA A 5 -8.27 -10.50 -14.21
C ALA A 5 -7.58 -10.60 -12.84
N PHE A 6 -6.51 -11.40 -12.74
CA PHE A 6 -5.72 -11.47 -11.52
C PHE A 6 -4.94 -10.18 -11.26
N GLN A 7 -4.34 -9.57 -12.28
CA GLN A 7 -3.67 -8.26 -12.10
C GLN A 7 -4.65 -7.18 -11.67
N ALA A 8 -5.85 -7.14 -12.26
CA ALA A 8 -6.91 -6.23 -11.84
C ALA A 8 -7.34 -6.44 -10.39
N LEU A 9 -7.38 -7.69 -9.91
CA LEU A 9 -7.62 -7.99 -8.49
C LEU A 9 -6.52 -7.41 -7.60
N GLY A 10 -5.25 -7.60 -7.95
CA GLY A 10 -4.12 -7.09 -7.17
C GLY A 10 -4.16 -5.57 -7.03
N THR A 11 -4.41 -4.86 -8.13
CA THR A 11 -4.45 -3.40 -8.14
C THR A 11 -5.69 -2.84 -7.44
N SER A 12 -6.89 -3.39 -7.69
CA SER A 12 -8.12 -2.91 -7.04
C SER A 12 -8.08 -3.11 -5.53
N THR A 13 -7.53 -4.24 -5.07
CA THR A 13 -7.37 -4.53 -3.65
C THR A 13 -6.42 -3.54 -2.97
N ALA A 14 -5.35 -3.12 -3.65
CA ALA A 14 -4.44 -2.08 -3.17
C ALA A 14 -5.14 -0.72 -3.02
N SER A 15 -5.96 -0.31 -3.99
CA SER A 15 -6.75 0.92 -3.89
C SER A 15 -7.75 0.86 -2.72
N SER A 16 -8.45 -0.27 -2.56
CA SER A 16 -9.36 -0.47 -1.42
C SER A 16 -8.63 -0.41 -0.08
N PHE A 17 -7.43 -0.99 0.02
CA PHE A 17 -6.61 -0.88 1.22
C PHE A 17 -6.25 0.58 1.54
N ASN A 18 -5.83 1.36 0.55
CA ASN A 18 -5.45 2.75 0.75
C ASN A 18 -6.62 3.58 1.30
N GLN A 19 -7.79 3.45 0.67
CA GLN A 19 -8.99 4.15 1.11
C GLN A 19 -9.40 3.72 2.53
N ALA A 20 -9.32 2.43 2.83
CA ALA A 20 -9.62 1.90 4.16
C ALA A 20 -8.65 2.44 5.22
N GLN A 21 -7.35 2.49 4.93
CA GLN A 21 -6.35 3.04 5.87
C GLN A 21 -6.52 4.55 6.09
N GLN A 22 -6.77 5.32 5.04
CA GLN A 22 -7.06 6.76 5.19
C GLN A 22 -8.31 6.97 6.05
N SER A 23 -9.38 6.23 5.78
CA SER A 23 -10.62 6.30 6.57
C SER A 23 -10.40 5.86 8.01
N TYR A 24 -9.60 4.81 8.23
CA TYR A 24 -9.27 4.32 9.57
C TYR A 24 -8.49 5.37 10.36
N TYR A 25 -7.50 6.00 9.72
CA TYR A 25 -6.69 7.06 10.33
C TYR A 25 -7.54 8.26 10.77
N LEU A 26 -8.52 8.69 9.96
CA LEU A 26 -9.41 9.79 10.32
C LEU A 26 -10.20 9.54 11.62
N ASN A 27 -10.45 8.27 11.97
CA ASN A 27 -11.23 7.90 13.14
C ASN A 27 -10.38 7.52 14.36
N HIS A 28 -9.13 7.11 14.15
CA HIS A 28 -8.27 6.54 15.20
C HIS A 28 -6.93 7.24 15.37
N GLU A 29 -6.60 8.22 14.52
CA GLU A 29 -5.33 8.95 14.49
C GLU A 29 -4.10 8.04 14.44
N ARG A 30 -4.24 6.87 13.81
CA ARG A 30 -3.18 5.89 13.58
C ARG A 30 -3.54 5.02 12.38
N PHE A 31 -2.55 4.41 11.74
CA PHE A 31 -2.84 3.33 10.79
C PHE A 31 -3.24 2.03 11.50
N SER A 32 -4.08 1.27 10.82
CA SER A 32 -4.36 -0.11 11.21
C SER A 32 -3.12 -0.98 10.98
N THR A 33 -2.90 -1.92 11.89
CA THR A 33 -1.82 -2.91 11.81
C THR A 33 -2.24 -4.25 11.21
N SER A 34 -3.53 -4.43 10.93
CA SER A 34 -4.10 -5.70 10.45
C SER A 34 -5.23 -5.47 9.44
N LEU A 35 -5.43 -6.43 8.53
CA LEU A 35 -6.54 -6.39 7.57
C LEU A 35 -7.91 -6.51 8.28
N SER A 36 -7.96 -7.25 9.39
CA SER A 36 -9.16 -7.45 10.21
C SER A 36 -9.67 -6.16 10.85
N GLU A 37 -8.77 -5.25 11.25
CA GLU A 37 -9.14 -3.94 11.81
C GLU A 37 -9.75 -3.01 10.76
N LEU A 38 -9.41 -3.18 9.47
CA LEU A 38 -9.85 -2.28 8.40
C LEU A 38 -11.30 -2.52 7.94
N GLN A 39 -12.02 -3.47 8.55
CA GLN A 39 -13.38 -3.87 8.16
C GLN A 39 -13.52 -4.14 6.65
N THR A 40 -12.44 -4.55 6.00
CA THR A 40 -12.42 -4.90 4.58
C THR A 40 -12.73 -6.37 4.39
N ASN A 41 -13.28 -6.72 3.22
CA ASN A 41 -13.43 -8.12 2.80
C ASN A 41 -12.13 -8.70 2.21
N ILE A 42 -10.97 -8.15 2.57
CA ILE A 42 -9.67 -8.59 2.05
C ILE A 42 -9.18 -9.76 2.90
N GLU A 43 -9.26 -10.95 2.34
CA GLU A 43 -8.68 -12.14 2.95
C GLU A 43 -7.15 -12.18 2.73
N PRO A 44 -6.37 -12.79 3.65
CA PRO A 44 -4.91 -12.94 3.48
C PRO A 44 -4.49 -13.70 2.21
N LYS A 45 -5.43 -14.43 1.60
CA LYS A 45 -5.21 -15.11 0.33
C LYS A 45 -6.48 -15.07 -0.50
N MET A 46 -6.42 -14.38 -1.64
CA MET A 46 -7.54 -14.29 -2.57
C MET A 46 -7.02 -14.36 -4.00
N GLY A 47 -7.64 -15.22 -4.82
CA GLY A 47 -7.19 -15.48 -6.19
C GLY A 47 -5.79 -16.11 -6.24
N LYS A 48 -4.83 -15.39 -6.84
CA LYS A 48 -3.42 -15.80 -7.01
C LYS A 48 -2.46 -14.86 -6.28
N TYR A 49 -2.93 -14.23 -5.20
CA TYR A 49 -2.15 -13.35 -4.36
C TYR A 49 -2.24 -13.74 -2.89
N ASN A 50 -1.13 -13.54 -2.20
CA ASN A 50 -1.08 -13.49 -0.75
C ASN A 50 -0.99 -12.02 -0.33
N PHE A 51 -1.85 -11.65 0.61
CA PHE A 51 -2.01 -10.29 1.10
C PHE A 51 -1.54 -10.19 2.54
N PHE A 52 -0.78 -9.16 2.84
CA PHE A 52 -0.35 -8.87 4.20
C PHE A 52 -0.02 -7.39 4.36
N VAL A 53 0.01 -6.95 5.61
CA VAL A 53 0.22 -5.56 6.01
C VAL A 53 1.50 -5.46 6.82
N LYS A 54 2.22 -4.36 6.66
CA LYS A 54 3.33 -3.97 7.53
C LYS A 54 3.12 -2.52 7.91
N THR A 55 3.08 -2.22 9.18
CA THR A 55 2.92 -0.84 9.67
C THR A 55 4.15 -0.42 10.44
N ILE A 56 4.62 0.79 10.17
CA ILE A 56 5.72 1.42 10.90
C ILE A 56 5.15 2.66 11.57
N ASN A 57 4.85 2.52 12.87
CA ASN A 57 4.48 3.63 13.74
C ASN A 57 5.70 3.95 14.59
N SER A 58 6.36 5.07 14.33
CA SER A 58 7.57 5.46 15.06
C SER A 58 7.52 6.95 15.33
N PRO A 59 7.66 7.42 16.57
CA PRO A 59 7.75 8.86 16.84
C PRO A 59 9.00 9.52 16.21
N LYS A 60 9.96 8.71 15.75
CA LYS A 60 11.19 9.16 15.06
C LYS A 60 11.13 9.04 13.53
N LYS A 61 10.09 8.41 12.96
CA LYS A 61 9.91 8.25 11.51
C LYS A 61 8.50 8.72 11.15
N HIS A 62 8.22 8.95 9.87
CA HIS A 62 6.83 9.15 9.45
C HIS A 62 6.01 7.88 9.72
N GLU A 63 4.74 8.06 10.13
CA GLU A 63 3.79 6.96 10.18
C GLU A 63 3.52 6.50 8.76
N ILE A 64 3.70 5.20 8.52
CA ILE A 64 3.50 4.60 7.20
C ILE A 64 3.01 3.16 7.35
N THR A 65 2.04 2.81 6.53
CA THR A 65 1.53 1.45 6.43
C THR A 65 1.66 0.96 5.00
N TYR A 66 2.02 -0.31 4.86
CA TYR A 66 2.28 -0.97 3.60
C TYR A 66 1.33 -2.15 3.44
N PHE A 67 0.79 -2.29 2.24
CA PHE A 67 0.02 -3.45 1.81
C PHE A 67 0.72 -4.14 0.67
N TYR A 68 0.86 -5.44 0.76
CA TYR A 68 1.54 -6.24 -0.25
C TYR A 68 0.54 -7.19 -0.89
N ALA A 69 0.50 -7.22 -2.21
CA ALA A 69 -0.13 -8.27 -2.99
C ALA A 69 0.98 -9.07 -3.67
N VAL A 70 1.41 -10.14 -3.03
CA VAL A 70 2.49 -10.99 -3.54
C VAL A 70 1.90 -12.12 -4.35
N SER A 71 2.25 -12.20 -5.63
CA SER A 71 1.70 -13.24 -6.48
C SER A 71 2.17 -14.63 -6.05
N SER A 72 1.26 -15.59 -6.05
CA SER A 72 1.55 -17.00 -5.88
C SER A 72 1.74 -17.74 -7.21
N LEU A 73 1.58 -17.08 -8.35
CA LEU A 73 1.64 -17.69 -9.68
C LEU A 73 2.78 -17.10 -10.51
N SER A 74 3.55 -17.96 -11.17
CA SER A 74 4.55 -17.51 -12.15
C SER A 74 3.86 -16.79 -13.32
N GLY A 75 4.41 -15.65 -13.75
CA GLY A 75 3.84 -14.85 -14.84
C GLY A 75 2.91 -13.71 -14.40
N LEU A 76 2.64 -13.56 -13.11
CA LEU A 76 1.95 -12.38 -12.56
C LEU A 76 2.94 -11.45 -11.84
N LYS A 77 2.70 -10.14 -11.94
CA LYS A 77 3.42 -9.11 -11.19
C LYS A 77 2.98 -9.10 -9.74
N SER A 78 3.83 -8.59 -8.86
CA SER A 78 3.49 -8.32 -7.46
C SER A 78 3.34 -6.82 -7.23
N TYR A 79 2.56 -6.46 -6.22
CA TYR A 79 2.21 -5.07 -5.92
C TYR A 79 2.53 -4.74 -4.47
N VAL A 80 2.93 -3.50 -4.24
CA VAL A 80 3.02 -2.92 -2.92
C VAL A 80 2.36 -1.56 -2.96
N SER A 81 1.52 -1.28 -1.98
CA SER A 81 0.92 0.02 -1.78
C SER A 81 1.30 0.56 -0.42
N ALA A 82 1.40 1.88 -0.30
CA ALA A 82 1.69 2.52 0.96
C ALA A 82 0.77 3.72 1.19
N VAL A 83 0.41 3.93 2.45
CA VAL A 83 -0.22 5.15 2.94
C VAL A 83 0.68 5.73 4.02
N ALA A 84 1.01 7.02 3.91
CA ALA A 84 1.88 7.71 4.84
C ALA A 84 1.28 9.02 5.32
N VAL A 85 1.62 9.41 6.54
CA VAL A 85 1.31 10.73 7.09
C VAL A 85 2.50 11.65 6.88
N ILE A 86 2.27 12.78 6.24
CA ILE A 86 3.26 13.82 6.03
C ILE A 86 2.73 15.18 6.52
N PRO A 87 3.61 16.10 6.92
CA PRO A 87 3.21 17.48 7.18
C PRO A 87 2.70 18.16 5.90
N ASP A 88 1.62 18.93 6.02
CA ASP A 88 1.20 19.86 4.97
C ASP A 88 2.09 21.10 5.00
N VAL A 89 3.05 21.16 4.07
CA VAL A 89 3.96 22.29 3.94
C VAL A 89 3.27 23.60 3.56
N ASN A 90 2.02 23.55 3.08
CA ASN A 90 1.24 24.73 2.73
C ASN A 90 0.27 25.16 3.85
N SER A 91 0.08 24.32 4.88
CA SER A 91 -0.77 24.67 6.01
C SER A 91 -0.03 25.57 6.99
N LYS A 92 -0.71 26.65 7.42
CA LYS A 92 -0.22 27.54 8.48
C LYS A 92 -0.35 26.94 9.88
N ASN A 93 -1.10 25.84 10.03
CA ASN A 93 -1.46 25.25 11.31
C ASN A 93 -0.74 23.92 11.61
N ASN A 94 0.29 23.57 10.83
CA ASN A 94 0.95 22.26 10.90
C ASN A 94 -0.02 21.09 10.68
N ASP A 95 -1.00 21.27 9.78
CA ASP A 95 -1.91 20.19 9.43
C ASP A 95 -1.13 19.01 8.83
N ILE A 96 -1.71 17.81 8.96
CA ILE A 96 -1.15 16.59 8.39
C ILE A 96 -1.98 16.13 7.19
N LEU A 97 -1.31 15.53 6.22
CA LEU A 97 -1.93 14.92 5.05
C LEU A 97 -1.59 13.44 4.99
N THR A 98 -2.56 12.63 4.54
CA THR A 98 -2.30 11.25 4.14
C THR A 98 -2.01 11.22 2.64
N ILE A 99 -0.86 10.70 2.25
CA ILE A 99 -0.52 10.44 0.84
C ILE A 99 -0.45 8.93 0.59
N THR A 100 -0.69 8.54 -0.66
CA THR A 100 -0.75 7.14 -1.07
C THR A 100 0.08 6.87 -2.31
N ILE A 101 0.63 5.68 -2.43
CA ILE A 101 1.27 5.19 -3.65
C ILE A 101 0.92 3.74 -3.90
N THR A 102 0.83 3.35 -5.17
CA THR A 102 0.78 1.94 -5.57
C THR A 102 1.94 1.67 -6.53
N CYS A 103 2.74 0.66 -6.24
CA CYS A 103 3.89 0.25 -7.03
C CYS A 103 3.70 -1.19 -7.52
N GLU A 104 4.06 -1.46 -8.77
CA GLU A 104 4.16 -2.82 -9.30
C GLU A 104 5.59 -3.20 -9.66
N THR A 105 5.88 -4.50 -9.59
CA THR A 105 7.17 -5.04 -10.03
C THR A 105 7.35 -4.92 -11.54
N ASN A 106 8.58 -4.61 -11.99
CA ASN A 106 8.91 -4.47 -13.41
C ASN A 106 8.60 -5.74 -14.22
N SER A 107 8.81 -6.90 -13.60
CA SER A 107 8.58 -8.23 -14.16
C SER A 107 7.68 -9.05 -13.24
N PRO A 108 7.10 -10.16 -13.75
CA PRO A 108 6.44 -11.14 -12.90
C PRO A 108 7.32 -11.60 -11.74
N SER A 109 6.76 -11.61 -10.54
CA SER A 109 7.51 -11.91 -9.32
C SER A 109 6.60 -12.54 -8.28
N GLN A 110 7.12 -13.54 -7.60
CA GLN A 110 6.50 -14.17 -6.42
C GLN A 110 7.17 -13.72 -5.12
N ASN A 111 8.12 -12.77 -5.22
CA ASN A 111 8.82 -12.22 -4.08
C ASN A 111 8.10 -10.98 -3.58
N LYS A 112 8.21 -10.74 -2.27
CA LYS A 112 7.75 -9.51 -1.64
C LYS A 112 8.42 -8.30 -2.33
N PRO A 113 7.65 -7.36 -2.88
CA PRO A 113 8.22 -6.14 -3.43
C PRO A 113 8.90 -5.29 -2.34
N THR A 114 9.99 -4.60 -2.70
CA THR A 114 10.63 -3.58 -1.89
C THR A 114 9.64 -2.53 -1.39
N ASP A 115 9.79 -2.08 -0.14
CA ASP A 115 8.93 -1.06 0.46
C ASP A 115 9.10 0.31 -0.23
N PRO A 116 8.00 1.00 -0.59
CA PRO A 116 8.05 2.40 -0.95
C PRO A 116 8.74 3.26 0.11
N GLN A 117 9.44 4.30 -0.35
CA GLN A 117 10.22 5.20 0.49
C GLN A 117 9.62 6.59 0.46
N ILE A 118 9.53 7.21 1.62
CA ILE A 118 9.21 8.64 1.75
C ILE A 118 10.47 9.41 1.39
N LYS A 119 10.37 10.27 0.38
CA LYS A 119 11.41 11.22 -0.02
C LYS A 119 10.84 12.62 0.11
N ASN A 120 11.36 13.38 1.08
CA ASN A 120 10.81 14.68 1.48
C ASN A 120 9.33 14.55 1.89
N THR A 121 8.41 15.03 1.07
CA THR A 121 6.95 15.04 1.28
C THR A 121 6.23 14.20 0.23
N ASP A 122 6.91 13.23 -0.38
CA ASP A 122 6.33 12.38 -1.41
C ASP A 122 6.73 10.92 -1.21
N LEU A 123 5.95 10.02 -1.79
CA LEU A 123 6.21 8.59 -1.81
C LEU A 123 6.88 8.20 -3.13
N SER A 124 7.82 7.27 -3.07
CA SER A 124 8.49 6.73 -4.26
C SER A 124 8.65 5.23 -4.18
N CYS A 125 8.46 4.55 -5.31
CA CYS A 125 8.64 3.10 -5.41
C CYS A 125 10.09 2.69 -5.14
N GLY A 126 10.25 1.46 -4.66
CA GLY A 126 11.57 0.86 -4.45
C GLY A 126 12.26 0.50 -5.77
N LYS A 127 13.45 -0.12 -5.68
CA LYS A 127 14.15 -0.63 -6.86
C LYS A 127 13.30 -1.70 -7.57
N GLU A 128 13.42 -1.72 -8.90
CA GLU A 128 12.75 -2.69 -9.80
C GLU A 128 11.21 -2.64 -9.77
N GLN A 129 10.67 -1.46 -9.51
CA GLN A 129 9.24 -1.19 -9.48
C GLN A 129 8.92 0.12 -10.19
N PHE A 130 7.67 0.29 -10.57
CA PHE A 130 7.14 1.57 -11.03
C PHE A 130 5.78 1.87 -10.40
N GLU A 131 5.50 3.16 -10.30
CA GLU A 131 4.25 3.68 -9.79
C GLU A 131 3.11 3.43 -10.79
N ILE A 132 1.98 2.97 -10.28
CA ILE A 132 0.73 2.88 -11.02
C ILE A 132 -0.10 4.09 -10.64
N LYS A 133 -0.40 4.93 -11.64
CA LYS A 133 -1.35 6.02 -11.49
C LYS A 133 -2.76 5.45 -11.68
N HIS A 134 -3.62 5.70 -10.71
CA HIS A 134 -5.05 5.36 -10.75
C HIS A 134 -5.87 6.55 -11.27
#